data_AF-A0A1L9WXJ2-F1
#
_entry.id   AF-A0A1L9WXJ2-F1
#
_cell.length_a   1.000
_cell.length_b   1.000
_cell.length_c   1.000
_cell.angle_alpha   90.00
_cell.angle_beta   90.00
_cell.angle_gamma   90.00
#
_symmetry.space_group_name_H-M   'P 1'
#
loop_
_entity.id
_entity.type
_entity.pdbx_description
1 polymer ?
#
loop_
_entity_poly.entity_id
_entity_poly.type
_entity_poly.pdbx_seq_one_letter_code
_entity_poly.pdbx_strand_id
1 'polypeptide(L)'
;MVSIVDAEQARKLSLFRPLAASYYTSSVSVRPAHYEALVNRGWRRSGTLYYKQNLQRSCCPHYTMRLEALDFKPRKDQRKAVNRWNKFVLGPEYIRRAAYLCPKTREEKKSRKSRFDLLGAVHEAEYSNVKRPIDPKTKKYLEPAHRFEVNLEGDSISQAKFDLFRKYQTTVHKEDVSKWQTKDFKRFLCSGLTRSPADPKKSDEKKLGSWHQCYRLDGKLIAVAVLDLMPNGVSSVYIFYDPDYEQWEFGKLSAMREIAFAVEAQYPYYYMGYYIHTCQKMRYKGTFKPQYILDPESYAWDTLDGELAQKLDTRPYVSLSRDRQATTTTAEKTPPEPDTADAEINDEDMSLFDLHMPGVLTLDEVKALDLDHWLLLVHGSFVHMIDLVGWERMAMDNPQSVKGIVAELAAVLGPEVFKQSAVVLFD
;
A
#
# COMPACT_ATOMS: atom_id res chain seq x y z
N MET A 1 45.12 -25.69 -3.52
CA MET A 1 44.25 -25.91 -4.70
C MET A 1 42.86 -25.47 -4.30
N VAL A 2 42.36 -24.38 -4.88
CA VAL A 2 40.97 -23.95 -4.66
C VAL A 2 40.10 -24.90 -5.48
N SER A 3 39.28 -25.73 -4.83
CA SER A 3 38.38 -26.63 -5.54
C SER A 3 37.25 -25.78 -6.15
N ILE A 4 37.40 -25.45 -7.43
CA ILE A 4 36.35 -24.81 -8.20
C ILE A 4 35.25 -25.86 -8.40
N VAL A 5 34.07 -25.60 -7.82
CA VAL A 5 32.88 -26.42 -8.00
C VAL A 5 32.45 -26.35 -9.47
N ASP A 6 32.22 -27.48 -10.12
CA ASP A 6 31.85 -27.49 -11.53
C ASP A 6 30.46 -26.86 -11.77
N ALA A 7 30.25 -26.33 -12.97
CA ALA A 7 29.06 -25.56 -13.34
C ALA A 7 27.75 -26.39 -13.29
N GLU A 8 27.83 -27.70 -13.47
CA GLU A 8 26.69 -28.62 -13.39
C GLU A 8 26.28 -28.85 -11.93
N GLN A 9 27.25 -28.97 -11.02
CA GLN A 9 26.98 -29.02 -9.59
C GLN A 9 26.41 -27.67 -9.10
N ALA A 10 26.98 -26.55 -9.52
CA ALA A 10 26.48 -25.21 -9.19
C ALA A 10 25.01 -24.98 -9.63
N ARG A 11 24.60 -25.52 -10.78
CA ARG A 11 23.19 -25.46 -11.26
C ARG A 11 22.21 -26.29 -10.44
N LYS A 12 22.69 -27.27 -9.67
CA LYS A 12 21.89 -28.13 -8.79
C LYS A 12 21.84 -27.61 -7.35
N LEU A 13 22.56 -26.53 -7.04
CA LEU A 13 22.55 -25.92 -5.71
C LEU A 13 21.34 -25.01 -5.53
N SER A 14 20.63 -25.21 -4.41
CA SER A 14 19.73 -24.20 -3.87
C SER A 14 20.57 -23.07 -3.28
N LEU A 15 20.52 -21.90 -3.91
CA LEU A 15 21.22 -20.72 -3.43
C LEU A 15 20.33 -19.97 -2.43
N PHE A 16 20.76 -19.94 -1.18
CA PHE A 16 20.12 -19.16 -0.13
C PHE A 16 20.87 -17.84 0.02
N ARG A 17 20.12 -16.74 0.16
CA ARG A 17 20.66 -15.45 0.61
C ARG A 17 19.94 -15.10 1.91
N PRO A 18 20.65 -14.63 2.95
CA PRO A 18 20.00 -14.13 4.15
C PRO A 18 19.06 -12.98 3.76
N LEU A 19 17.87 -12.96 4.36
CA LEU A 19 16.87 -11.91 4.17
C LEU A 19 17.03 -10.87 5.28
N ALA A 20 16.80 -9.61 4.89
CA ALA A 20 17.04 -8.43 5.70
C ALA A 20 16.28 -8.41 7.04
N ALA A 21 16.94 -7.88 8.07
CA ALA A 21 16.31 -7.47 9.32
C ALA A 21 15.08 -6.59 9.04
N SER A 22 13.91 -6.98 9.54
CA SER A 22 12.67 -6.21 9.46
C SER A 22 12.07 -6.16 10.85
N TYR A 23 11.53 -5.02 11.24
CA TYR A 23 10.85 -4.89 12.52
C TYR A 23 9.38 -5.25 12.36
N TYR A 24 8.88 -6.14 13.22
CA TYR A 24 7.49 -6.58 13.22
C TYR A 24 6.83 -6.21 14.55
N THR A 25 5.57 -5.81 14.48
CA THR A 25 4.71 -5.65 15.65
C THR A 25 3.29 -6.08 15.28
N SER A 26 2.47 -6.38 16.27
CA SER A 26 1.07 -6.71 16.02
C SER A 26 0.16 -5.78 16.81
N SER A 27 -0.99 -5.44 16.23
CA SER A 27 -2.02 -4.70 16.91
C SER A 27 -3.39 -5.10 16.40
N VAL A 28 -4.32 -5.30 17.33
CA VAL A 28 -5.73 -5.56 17.06
C VAL A 28 -6.54 -4.28 16.82
N SER A 29 -5.98 -3.11 17.17
CA SER A 29 -6.64 -1.82 17.06
C SER A 29 -5.64 -0.72 16.73
N VAL A 30 -5.71 -0.21 15.50
CA VAL A 30 -4.95 0.97 15.06
C VAL A 30 -5.92 1.96 14.45
N ARG A 31 -5.86 3.21 14.92
CA ARG A 31 -6.68 4.30 14.37
C ARG A 31 -6.18 4.66 12.97
N PRO A 32 -7.07 4.99 12.02
CA PRO A 32 -6.65 5.38 10.67
C PRO A 32 -5.62 6.52 10.61
N ALA A 33 -5.70 7.49 11.54
CA ALA A 33 -4.70 8.56 11.66
C ALA A 33 -3.31 8.06 12.06
N HIS A 34 -3.23 7.15 13.05
CA HIS A 34 -1.96 6.55 13.45
C HIS A 34 -1.40 5.65 12.36
N TYR A 35 -2.25 4.91 11.64
CA TYR A 35 -1.78 4.14 10.50
C TYR A 35 -1.21 5.03 9.38
N GLU A 36 -1.79 6.22 9.14
CA GLU A 36 -1.22 7.19 8.20
C GLU A 36 0.18 7.64 8.63
N ALA A 37 0.37 7.96 9.91
CA ALA A 37 1.68 8.31 10.47
C ALA A 37 2.68 7.16 10.29
N LEU A 38 2.25 5.90 10.50
CA LEU A 38 3.07 4.72 10.26
C LEU A 38 3.44 4.55 8.77
N VAL A 39 2.48 4.67 7.86
CA VAL A 39 2.72 4.59 6.40
C VAL A 39 3.71 5.67 5.95
N ASN A 40 3.60 6.88 6.50
CA ASN A 40 4.53 8.00 6.27
C ASN A 40 5.90 7.81 6.93
N ARG A 41 6.09 6.75 7.72
CA ARG A 41 7.37 6.28 8.25
C ARG A 41 7.81 4.96 7.61
N GLY A 42 7.19 4.56 6.50
CA GLY A 42 7.55 3.36 5.74
C GLY A 42 6.99 2.05 6.27
N TRP A 43 6.06 2.08 7.22
CA TRP A 43 5.38 0.86 7.70
C TRP A 43 4.32 0.37 6.72
N ARG A 44 4.04 -0.94 6.77
CA ARG A 44 2.85 -1.56 6.18
C ARG A 44 2.23 -2.55 7.13
N ARG A 45 1.07 -3.08 6.73
CA ARG A 45 0.37 -4.11 7.49
C ARG A 45 -0.15 -5.24 6.59
N SER A 46 -0.45 -6.35 7.24
CA SER A 46 -1.13 -7.52 6.71
C SER A 46 -2.07 -8.04 7.79
N GLY A 47 -3.34 -7.67 7.72
CA GLY A 47 -4.26 -7.84 8.85
C GLY A 47 -3.81 -7.01 10.05
N THR A 48 -3.62 -7.69 11.17
CA THR A 48 -3.14 -7.15 12.46
C THR A 48 -1.62 -7.14 12.61
N LEU A 49 -0.88 -7.71 11.65
CA LEU A 49 0.59 -7.68 11.63
C LEU A 49 1.07 -6.41 10.92
N TYR A 50 1.94 -5.65 11.57
CA TYR A 50 2.58 -4.44 11.06
C TYR A 50 4.07 -4.71 10.92
N TYR A 51 4.68 -4.18 9.86
CA TYR A 51 6.09 -4.40 9.58
C TYR A 51 6.73 -3.18 8.92
N LYS A 52 7.98 -2.91 9.30
CA LYS A 52 8.87 -1.94 8.66
C LYS A 52 10.14 -2.66 8.24
N GLN A 53 10.46 -2.59 6.96
CA GLN A 53 11.63 -3.27 6.41
C GLN A 53 12.88 -2.41 6.57
N ASN A 54 14.04 -3.03 6.84
CA ASN A 54 15.32 -2.34 6.72
C ASN A 54 15.69 -2.27 5.23
N LEU A 55 15.34 -1.16 4.58
CA LEU A 55 15.55 -0.99 3.15
C LEU A 55 17.04 -1.06 2.75
N GLN A 56 17.96 -0.64 3.62
CA GLN A 56 19.39 -0.66 3.32
C GLN A 56 19.94 -2.09 3.26
N ARG A 57 19.44 -2.98 4.13
CA ARG A 57 19.82 -4.41 4.16
C ARG A 57 18.94 -5.28 3.25
N SER A 58 17.91 -4.72 2.62
CA SER A 58 16.99 -5.42 1.73
C SER A 58 17.59 -5.67 0.36
N CYS A 59 17.50 -6.92 -0.14
CA CYS A 59 17.92 -7.26 -1.50
C CYS A 59 17.12 -6.51 -2.59
N CYS A 60 15.88 -6.13 -2.28
CA CYS A 60 14.96 -5.41 -3.13
C CYS A 60 14.26 -4.32 -2.30
N PRO A 61 14.79 -3.08 -2.22
CA PRO A 61 14.22 -2.05 -1.35
C PRO A 61 12.77 -1.69 -1.71
N HIS A 62 11.89 -1.75 -0.71
CA HIS A 62 10.45 -1.54 -0.83
C HIS A 62 10.08 -0.09 -0.48
N TYR A 63 10.25 0.80 -1.44
CA TYR A 63 9.94 2.21 -1.24
C TYR A 63 8.44 2.45 -1.08
N THR A 64 8.05 3.31 -0.15
CA THR A 64 6.66 3.79 -0.07
C THR A 64 6.42 4.79 -1.19
N MET A 65 5.33 4.61 -1.94
CA MET A 65 4.99 5.50 -3.05
C MET A 65 3.57 6.06 -2.92
N ARG A 66 3.41 7.36 -3.20
CA ARG A 66 2.11 8.02 -3.29
C ARG A 66 2.05 8.98 -4.48
N LEU A 67 0.87 9.48 -4.77
CA LEU A 67 0.64 10.61 -5.67
C LEU A 67 -0.41 11.56 -5.08
N GLU A 68 -0.44 12.78 -5.58
CA GLU A 68 -1.51 13.75 -5.28
C GLU A 68 -2.69 13.51 -6.22
N ALA A 69 -3.88 13.26 -5.65
CA ALA A 69 -5.03 12.79 -6.40
C ALA A 69 -5.54 13.85 -7.40
N LEU A 70 -5.54 15.13 -7.01
CA LEU A 70 -5.98 16.25 -7.85
C LEU A 70 -5.01 16.56 -9.00
N ASP A 71 -3.72 16.33 -8.78
CA ASP A 71 -2.66 16.63 -9.76
C ASP A 71 -2.39 15.47 -10.72
N PHE A 72 -3.03 14.32 -10.50
CA PHE A 72 -2.84 13.12 -11.30
C PHE A 72 -3.17 13.35 -12.78
N LYS A 73 -2.23 12.94 -13.65
CA LYS A 73 -2.34 13.09 -15.10
C LYS A 73 -2.27 11.71 -15.79
N PRO A 74 -3.43 11.14 -16.18
CA PRO A 74 -3.48 9.83 -16.82
C PRO A 74 -2.65 9.73 -18.11
N ARG A 75 -1.77 8.75 -18.18
CA ARG A 75 -1.00 8.42 -19.39
C ARG A 75 -1.86 7.78 -20.48
N LYS A 76 -1.32 7.73 -21.70
CA LYS A 76 -2.02 7.18 -22.88
C LYS A 76 -2.50 5.74 -22.68
N ASP A 77 -1.68 4.89 -22.07
CA ASP A 77 -2.00 3.50 -21.79
C ASP A 77 -3.06 3.34 -20.67
N GLN A 78 -2.97 4.13 -19.60
CA GLN A 78 -4.00 4.19 -18.55
C GLN A 78 -5.37 4.63 -19.10
N ARG A 79 -5.38 5.69 -19.92
CA ARG A 79 -6.59 6.15 -20.64
C ARG A 79 -7.13 5.07 -21.57
N LYS A 80 -6.26 4.36 -22.29
CA LYS A 80 -6.65 3.25 -23.16
C LYS A 80 -7.28 2.11 -22.37
N ALA A 81 -6.75 1.75 -21.19
CA ALA A 81 -7.32 0.71 -20.35
C ALA A 81 -8.78 1.02 -19.98
N VAL A 82 -9.04 2.22 -19.44
CA VAL A 82 -10.40 2.69 -19.09
C VAL A 82 -11.32 2.70 -20.31
N ASN A 83 -10.87 3.31 -21.43
CA ASN A 83 -11.69 3.38 -22.64
C ASN A 83 -12.01 2.01 -23.25
N ARG A 84 -11.06 1.05 -23.19
CA ARG A 84 -11.28 -0.33 -23.64
C ARG A 84 -12.34 -1.01 -22.78
N TRP A 85 -12.23 -0.88 -21.45
CA TRP A 85 -13.22 -1.41 -20.51
C TRP A 85 -14.61 -0.82 -20.76
N ASN A 86 -14.72 0.51 -20.88
CA ASN A 86 -16.00 1.16 -21.15
C ASN A 86 -16.62 0.67 -22.47
N LYS A 87 -15.82 0.52 -23.53
CA LYS A 87 -16.32 0.01 -24.82
C LYS A 87 -16.84 -1.42 -24.71
N PHE A 88 -16.19 -2.26 -23.91
CA PHE A 88 -16.62 -3.63 -23.67
C PHE A 88 -17.94 -3.66 -22.91
N VAL A 89 -18.02 -2.99 -21.76
CA VAL A 89 -19.24 -2.95 -20.93
C VAL A 89 -20.42 -2.37 -21.68
N LEU A 90 -20.23 -1.23 -22.35
CA LEU A 90 -21.32 -0.58 -23.10
C LEU A 90 -21.71 -1.43 -24.33
N GLY A 91 -20.73 -1.97 -25.05
CA GLY A 91 -20.96 -2.76 -26.25
C GLY A 91 -21.28 -1.92 -27.50
N PRO A 92 -21.02 -2.47 -28.70
CA PRO A 92 -21.13 -1.74 -29.96
C PRO A 92 -22.56 -1.29 -30.27
N GLU A 93 -23.55 -2.09 -29.92
CA GLU A 93 -24.95 -1.78 -30.21
C GLU A 93 -25.43 -0.58 -29.40
N TYR A 94 -25.25 -0.62 -28.08
CA TYR A 94 -25.55 0.53 -27.22
C TYR A 94 -24.84 1.80 -27.71
N ILE A 95 -23.53 1.72 -27.99
CA ILE A 95 -22.74 2.89 -28.42
C ILE A 95 -23.31 3.52 -29.69
N ARG A 96 -23.64 2.70 -30.71
CA ARG A 96 -24.24 3.19 -31.95
C ARG A 96 -25.59 3.86 -31.71
N ARG A 97 -26.46 3.20 -30.93
CA ARG A 97 -27.82 3.68 -30.68
C ARG A 97 -27.87 4.91 -29.79
N ALA A 98 -27.05 4.95 -28.74
CA ALA A 98 -26.92 6.08 -27.84
C ALA A 98 -26.42 7.33 -28.57
N ALA A 99 -25.55 7.19 -29.57
CA ALA A 99 -25.10 8.31 -30.40
C ALA A 99 -26.24 9.01 -31.15
N TYR A 100 -27.32 8.28 -31.48
CA TYR A 100 -28.52 8.81 -32.12
C TYR A 100 -29.57 9.28 -31.11
N LEU A 101 -29.84 8.48 -30.06
CA LEU A 101 -30.91 8.75 -29.09
C LEU A 101 -30.53 9.78 -28.04
N CYS A 102 -29.25 9.92 -27.73
CA CYS A 102 -28.70 10.87 -26.76
C CYS A 102 -27.43 11.51 -27.34
N PRO A 103 -27.54 12.27 -28.44
CA PRO A 103 -26.37 12.81 -29.11
C PRO A 103 -25.64 13.78 -28.19
N LYS A 104 -24.32 13.62 -28.10
CA LYS A 104 -23.46 14.54 -27.36
C LYS A 104 -23.45 15.91 -28.03
N THR A 105 -23.48 16.97 -27.23
CA THR A 105 -23.39 18.36 -27.70
C THR A 105 -22.04 18.63 -28.37
N ARG A 106 -21.95 19.73 -29.11
CA ARG A 106 -20.69 20.13 -29.76
C ARG A 106 -19.62 20.43 -28.71
N GLU A 107 -20.02 21.02 -27.59
CA GLU A 107 -19.20 21.38 -26.45
C GLU A 107 -18.64 20.12 -25.77
N GLU A 108 -19.49 19.12 -25.50
CA GLU A 108 -19.07 17.83 -24.93
C GLU A 108 -18.07 17.11 -25.85
N LYS A 109 -18.32 17.10 -27.17
CA LYS A 109 -17.41 16.53 -28.16
C LYS A 109 -16.07 17.26 -28.21
N LYS A 110 -16.08 18.60 -28.14
CA LYS A 110 -14.86 19.42 -28.11
C LYS A 110 -14.06 19.15 -26.83
N SER A 111 -14.71 19.17 -25.68
CA SER A 111 -14.11 18.93 -24.37
C SER A 111 -13.40 17.56 -24.30
N ARG A 112 -14.08 16.49 -24.74
CA ARG A 112 -13.49 15.13 -24.79
C ARG A 112 -12.28 15.00 -25.71
N LYS A 113 -12.17 15.84 -26.75
CA LYS A 113 -11.01 15.86 -27.64
C LYS A 113 -9.83 16.62 -27.03
N SER A 114 -10.10 17.69 -26.26
CA SER A 114 -9.05 18.54 -25.70
C SER A 114 -8.47 18.03 -24.38
N ARG A 115 -9.28 17.37 -23.54
CA ARG A 115 -8.86 16.94 -22.19
C ARG A 115 -9.43 15.56 -21.87
N PHE A 116 -8.64 14.75 -21.18
CA PHE A 116 -9.14 13.53 -20.57
C PHE A 116 -9.76 13.88 -19.21
N ASP A 117 -11.07 13.69 -19.10
CA ASP A 117 -11.81 13.81 -17.84
C ASP A 117 -11.76 12.47 -17.10
N LEU A 118 -10.98 12.40 -16.02
CA LEU A 118 -10.80 11.17 -15.25
C LEU A 118 -12.12 10.71 -14.63
N LEU A 119 -12.80 11.59 -13.90
CA LEU A 119 -14.02 11.27 -13.15
C LEU A 119 -15.10 10.78 -14.12
N GLY A 120 -15.35 11.54 -15.18
CA GLY A 120 -16.31 11.13 -16.22
C GLY A 120 -15.94 9.81 -16.90
N ALA A 121 -14.66 9.52 -17.12
CA ALA A 121 -14.23 8.31 -17.80
C ALA A 121 -14.36 7.04 -16.95
N VAL A 122 -14.01 7.08 -15.66
CA VAL A 122 -14.09 5.90 -14.79
C VAL A 122 -15.54 5.52 -14.46
N HIS A 123 -16.43 6.51 -14.47
CA HIS A 123 -17.86 6.36 -14.19
C HIS A 123 -18.72 6.07 -15.43
N GLU A 124 -18.19 6.25 -16.64
CA GLU A 124 -18.96 6.19 -17.91
C GLU A 124 -19.70 4.87 -18.11
N ALA A 125 -19.12 3.75 -17.66
CA ALA A 125 -19.69 2.42 -17.81
C ALA A 125 -20.38 1.89 -16.55
N GLU A 126 -20.35 2.62 -15.43
CA GLU A 126 -21.08 2.24 -14.24
C GLU A 126 -22.58 2.37 -14.47
N TYR A 127 -23.33 1.31 -14.20
CA TYR A 127 -24.72 1.15 -14.63
C TYR A 127 -25.65 2.27 -14.15
N SER A 128 -25.40 2.85 -12.98
CA SER A 128 -26.14 4.00 -12.45
C SER A 128 -25.98 5.27 -13.29
N ASN A 129 -24.87 5.40 -14.02
CA ASN A 129 -24.50 6.59 -14.79
C ASN A 129 -24.76 6.41 -16.30
N VAL A 130 -24.98 5.18 -16.76
CA VAL A 130 -25.31 4.87 -18.15
C VAL A 130 -26.70 5.43 -18.48
N LYS A 131 -26.76 6.30 -19.51
CA LYS A 131 -28.03 6.83 -20.02
C LYS A 131 -28.84 5.72 -20.68
N ARG A 132 -30.07 5.50 -20.25
CA ARG A 132 -30.95 4.46 -20.81
C ARG A 132 -32.21 5.09 -21.36
N PRO A 133 -32.17 5.77 -22.52
CA PRO A 133 -33.38 6.30 -23.14
C PRO A 133 -34.28 5.16 -23.62
N ILE A 134 -35.59 5.42 -23.68
CA ILE A 134 -36.54 4.51 -24.33
C ILE A 134 -36.34 4.62 -25.84
N ASP A 135 -36.10 3.50 -26.49
CA ASP A 135 -36.01 3.43 -27.93
C ASP A 135 -37.40 3.61 -28.58
N PRO A 136 -37.57 4.61 -29.48
CA PRO A 136 -38.84 4.83 -30.18
C PRO A 136 -39.35 3.62 -30.97
N LYS A 137 -38.44 2.77 -31.48
CA LYS A 137 -38.77 1.59 -32.29
C LYS A 137 -39.19 0.39 -31.44
N THR A 138 -38.38 0.00 -30.46
CA THR A 138 -38.66 -1.20 -29.64
C THR A 138 -39.52 -0.92 -28.41
N LYS A 139 -39.72 0.35 -28.05
CA LYS A 139 -40.40 0.79 -26.81
C LYS A 139 -39.75 0.26 -25.52
N LYS A 140 -38.49 -0.19 -25.60
CA LYS A 140 -37.71 -0.68 -24.46
C LYS A 140 -36.59 0.29 -24.12
N TYR A 141 -36.11 0.21 -22.88
CA TYR A 141 -34.89 0.90 -22.48
C TYR A 141 -33.69 0.39 -23.29
N LEU A 142 -32.85 1.32 -23.74
CA LEU A 142 -31.56 0.98 -24.32
C LEU A 142 -30.60 0.53 -23.21
N GLU A 143 -30.30 -0.76 -23.15
CA GLU A 143 -29.39 -1.35 -22.16
C GLU A 143 -27.96 -1.49 -22.72
N PRO A 144 -26.92 -1.32 -21.89
CA PRO A 144 -25.55 -1.67 -22.26
C PRO A 144 -25.41 -3.19 -22.44
N ALA A 145 -24.32 -3.63 -23.08
CA ALA A 145 -24.03 -5.06 -23.24
C ALA A 145 -23.83 -5.78 -21.90
N HIS A 146 -23.30 -5.07 -20.90
CA HIS A 146 -23.10 -5.58 -19.55
C HIS A 146 -23.53 -4.55 -18.50
N ARG A 147 -24.04 -5.05 -17.37
CA ARG A 147 -24.29 -4.27 -16.16
C ARG A 147 -23.04 -4.26 -15.29
N PHE A 148 -22.31 -3.15 -15.29
CA PHE A 148 -21.12 -2.97 -14.47
C PHE A 148 -21.41 -2.10 -13.25
N GLU A 149 -21.01 -2.55 -12.07
CA GLU A 149 -21.27 -1.86 -10.80
C GLU A 149 -20.03 -1.85 -9.92
N VAL A 150 -19.72 -0.70 -9.34
CA VAL A 150 -18.61 -0.53 -8.39
C VAL A 150 -19.19 -0.02 -7.08
N ASN A 151 -18.93 -0.74 -5.99
CA ASN A 151 -19.48 -0.40 -4.67
C ASN A 151 -18.39 -0.46 -3.61
N LEU A 152 -18.41 0.49 -2.68
CA LEU A 152 -17.58 0.44 -1.49
C LEU A 152 -18.33 -0.34 -0.39
N GLU A 153 -17.74 -1.44 0.04
CA GLU A 153 -18.27 -2.31 1.09
C GLU A 153 -17.31 -2.37 2.27
N GLY A 154 -17.78 -2.76 3.45
CA GLY A 154 -16.87 -3.08 4.54
C GLY A 154 -15.91 -4.21 4.14
N ASP A 155 -14.75 -4.26 4.80
CA ASP A 155 -13.76 -5.34 4.69
C ASP A 155 -14.27 -6.68 5.25
N SER A 156 -15.58 -6.86 5.46
CA SER A 156 -16.15 -8.11 5.94
C SER A 156 -15.99 -9.25 4.93
N ILE A 157 -15.92 -10.45 5.49
CA ILE A 157 -15.89 -11.70 4.73
C ILE A 157 -17.22 -11.96 4.03
N SER A 158 -17.14 -12.47 2.80
CA SER A 158 -18.27 -13.08 2.10
C SER A 158 -17.77 -14.25 1.26
N GLN A 159 -18.66 -15.21 0.97
CA GLN A 159 -18.32 -16.36 0.16
C GLN A 159 -17.79 -15.94 -1.22
N ALA A 160 -18.47 -14.98 -1.87
CA ALA A 160 -18.05 -14.46 -3.17
C ALA A 160 -16.66 -13.82 -3.16
N LYS A 161 -16.31 -13.05 -2.10
CA LYS A 161 -14.97 -12.47 -1.95
C LYS A 161 -13.91 -13.56 -1.75
N PHE A 162 -14.20 -14.56 -0.92
CA PHE A 162 -13.28 -15.66 -0.65
C PHE A 162 -13.05 -16.56 -1.87
N ASP A 163 -14.11 -16.91 -2.61
CA ASP A 163 -14.00 -17.73 -3.82
C ASP A 163 -13.18 -17.03 -4.91
N LEU A 164 -13.42 -15.72 -5.09
CA LEU A 164 -12.64 -14.90 -6.02
C LEU A 164 -11.15 -14.84 -5.60
N PHE A 165 -10.89 -14.64 -4.31
CA PHE A 165 -9.53 -14.63 -3.77
C PHE A 165 -8.81 -15.97 -4.01
N ARG A 166 -9.47 -17.10 -3.73
CA ARG A 166 -8.88 -18.42 -3.99
C ARG A 166 -8.59 -18.64 -5.47
N LYS A 167 -9.56 -18.30 -6.35
CA LYS A 167 -9.36 -18.40 -7.81
C LYS A 167 -8.12 -17.58 -8.23
N TYR A 168 -8.00 -16.36 -7.74
CA TYR A 168 -6.85 -15.50 -8.03
C TYR A 168 -5.53 -16.10 -7.52
N GLN A 169 -5.46 -16.53 -6.26
CA GLN A 169 -4.24 -17.09 -5.68
C GLN A 169 -3.77 -18.36 -6.40
N THR A 170 -4.70 -19.25 -6.73
CA THR A 170 -4.37 -20.50 -7.43
C THR A 170 -3.94 -20.25 -8.87
N THR A 171 -4.59 -19.35 -9.61
CA THR A 171 -4.28 -19.13 -11.02
C THR A 171 -3.08 -18.20 -11.23
N VAL A 172 -3.00 -17.11 -10.48
CA VAL A 172 -1.99 -16.05 -10.67
C VAL A 172 -0.74 -16.30 -9.85
N HIS A 173 -0.90 -16.67 -8.57
CA HIS A 173 0.23 -16.95 -7.67
C HIS A 173 0.67 -18.42 -7.66
N LYS A 174 -0.06 -19.31 -8.35
CA LYS A 174 0.22 -20.76 -8.45
C LYS A 174 0.28 -21.44 -7.07
N GLU A 175 -0.45 -20.89 -6.10
CA GLU A 175 -0.51 -21.44 -4.76
C GLU A 175 -1.50 -22.59 -4.66
N ASP A 176 -1.18 -23.57 -3.83
CA ASP A 176 -2.07 -24.70 -3.56
C ASP A 176 -3.32 -24.23 -2.79
N VAL A 177 -4.48 -24.57 -3.34
CA VAL A 177 -5.80 -24.22 -2.81
C VAL A 177 -6.04 -24.79 -1.41
N SER A 178 -5.33 -25.84 -1.02
CA SER A 178 -5.39 -26.46 0.32
C SER A 178 -4.85 -25.54 1.42
N LYS A 179 -3.99 -24.57 1.05
CA LYS A 179 -3.37 -23.62 1.98
C LYS A 179 -4.31 -22.51 2.45
N TRP A 180 -5.37 -22.23 1.70
CA TRP A 180 -6.23 -21.08 1.96
C TRP A 180 -7.54 -21.48 2.61
N GLN A 181 -7.64 -21.24 3.92
CA GLN A 181 -8.89 -21.35 4.66
C GLN A 181 -9.54 -19.97 4.82
N THR A 182 -10.85 -19.98 5.09
CA THR A 182 -11.66 -18.79 5.34
C THR A 182 -11.07 -17.90 6.44
N LYS A 183 -10.47 -18.50 7.47
CA LYS A 183 -9.81 -17.78 8.58
C LYS A 183 -8.55 -17.01 8.13
N ASP A 184 -7.80 -17.55 7.17
CA ASP A 184 -6.57 -16.93 6.66
C ASP A 184 -6.91 -15.73 5.78
N PHE A 185 -7.93 -15.87 4.93
CA PHE A 185 -8.49 -14.74 4.20
C PHE A 185 -9.01 -13.65 5.15
N LYS A 186 -9.75 -14.04 6.20
CA LYS A 186 -10.27 -13.10 7.19
C LYS A 186 -9.13 -12.34 7.88
N ARG A 187 -8.11 -13.06 8.35
CA ARG A 187 -6.93 -12.46 9.01
C ARG A 187 -6.20 -11.53 8.05
N PHE A 188 -6.04 -11.93 6.79
CA PHE A 188 -5.25 -11.18 5.82
C PHE A 188 -5.96 -9.90 5.34
N LEU A 189 -7.23 -10.01 4.92
CA LEU A 189 -7.93 -8.94 4.18
C LEU A 189 -9.19 -8.41 4.88
N CYS A 190 -9.65 -9.03 5.98
CA CYS A 190 -10.89 -8.65 6.67
C CYS A 190 -10.71 -8.26 8.14
N SER A 191 -9.46 -8.05 8.56
CA SER A 191 -9.09 -7.66 9.93
C SER A 191 -8.26 -6.38 9.88
N GLY A 192 -8.76 -5.40 9.12
CA GLY A 192 -8.09 -4.14 8.92
C GLY A 192 -8.34 -3.11 10.02
N LEU A 193 -8.19 -1.85 9.66
CA LEU A 193 -8.41 -0.69 10.51
C LEU A 193 -9.90 -0.54 10.84
N THR A 194 -10.20 -0.10 12.05
CA THR A 194 -11.56 0.19 12.49
C THR A 194 -12.21 1.22 11.57
N ARG A 195 -13.38 0.88 11.02
CA ARG A 195 -14.13 1.74 10.11
C ARG A 195 -14.84 2.86 10.87
N SER A 196 -14.85 4.05 10.28
CA SER A 196 -15.64 5.20 10.72
C SER A 196 -16.20 5.94 9.50
N PRO A 197 -17.44 6.43 9.50
CA PRO A 197 -18.49 6.11 10.46
C PRO A 197 -18.85 4.61 10.38
N ALA A 198 -19.36 4.05 11.48
CA ALA A 198 -19.70 2.62 11.54
C ALA A 198 -20.79 2.23 10.51
N ASP A 199 -21.72 3.15 10.22
CA ASP A 199 -22.72 3.04 9.16
C ASP A 199 -22.47 4.10 8.08
N PRO A 200 -21.84 3.73 6.94
CA PRO A 200 -21.49 4.67 5.87
C PRO A 200 -22.70 5.26 5.13
N LYS A 201 -23.91 4.72 5.35
CA LYS A 201 -25.14 5.20 4.71
C LYS A 201 -25.88 6.25 5.53
N LYS A 202 -25.48 6.44 6.80
CA LYS A 202 -26.16 7.32 7.76
C LYS A 202 -25.38 8.57 8.13
N SER A 203 -24.21 8.78 7.54
CA SER A 203 -23.35 9.90 7.87
C SER A 203 -22.64 10.40 6.63
N ASP A 204 -22.64 11.73 6.49
CA ASP A 204 -21.87 12.46 5.48
C ASP A 204 -20.39 12.60 5.88
N GLU A 205 -19.99 12.02 7.02
CA GLU A 205 -18.61 12.01 7.45
C GLU A 205 -17.71 11.25 6.47
N LYS A 206 -16.46 11.71 6.45
CA LYS A 206 -15.37 11.11 5.68
C LYS A 206 -15.15 9.66 6.13
N LYS A 207 -15.20 8.72 5.18
CA LYS A 207 -15.10 7.27 5.44
C LYS A 207 -13.67 6.84 5.74
N LEU A 208 -13.32 6.57 6.99
CA LEU A 208 -12.02 6.06 7.40
C LEU A 208 -12.06 4.55 7.68
N GLY A 209 -10.87 3.93 7.77
CA GLY A 209 -10.68 2.52 8.09
C GLY A 209 -10.54 1.61 6.86
N SER A 210 -10.70 0.30 7.02
CA SER A 210 -10.52 -0.65 5.92
C SER A 210 -11.81 -0.96 5.18
N TRP A 211 -11.76 -0.92 3.85
CA TRP A 211 -12.90 -1.08 2.95
C TRP A 211 -12.54 -1.94 1.74
N HIS A 212 -13.54 -2.60 1.15
CA HIS A 212 -13.45 -3.35 -0.09
C HIS A 212 -14.20 -2.62 -1.19
N GLN A 213 -13.49 -2.11 -2.18
CA GLN A 213 -14.09 -1.63 -3.42
C GLN A 213 -14.34 -2.82 -4.35
N CYS A 214 -15.61 -3.18 -4.49
CA CYS A 214 -16.08 -4.39 -5.16
C CYS A 214 -16.59 -4.07 -6.56
N TYR A 215 -16.05 -4.77 -7.55
CA TYR A 215 -16.38 -4.62 -8.97
C TYR A 215 -17.23 -5.79 -9.43
N ARG A 216 -18.45 -5.51 -9.90
CA ARG A 216 -19.39 -6.53 -10.39
C ARG A 216 -19.70 -6.32 -11.86
N LEU A 217 -19.75 -7.41 -12.62
CA LEU A 217 -20.19 -7.44 -14.01
C LEU A 217 -21.31 -8.48 -14.12
N ASP A 218 -22.48 -8.03 -14.58
CA ASP A 218 -23.70 -8.84 -14.69
C ASP A 218 -24.06 -9.56 -13.38
N GLY A 219 -23.86 -8.86 -12.26
CA GLY A 219 -24.10 -9.37 -10.91
C GLY A 219 -22.99 -10.25 -10.34
N LYS A 220 -22.03 -10.70 -11.15
CA LYS A 220 -20.87 -11.49 -10.69
C LYS A 220 -19.77 -10.58 -10.14
N LEU A 221 -19.22 -10.88 -8.96
CA LEU A 221 -18.04 -10.20 -8.42
C LEU A 221 -16.79 -10.64 -9.19
N ILE A 222 -16.14 -9.69 -9.86
CA ILE A 222 -15.00 -9.96 -10.75
C ILE A 222 -13.70 -9.33 -10.28
N ALA A 223 -13.74 -8.34 -9.39
CA ALA A 223 -12.54 -7.80 -8.74
C ALA A 223 -12.88 -7.19 -7.38
N VAL A 224 -11.88 -7.16 -6.50
CA VAL A 224 -11.93 -6.48 -5.20
C VAL A 224 -10.61 -5.77 -4.97
N ALA A 225 -10.67 -4.45 -4.78
CA ALA A 225 -9.57 -3.67 -4.24
C ALA A 225 -9.76 -3.49 -2.73
N VAL A 226 -8.74 -3.82 -1.96
CA VAL A 226 -8.67 -3.68 -0.50
C VAL A 226 -8.01 -2.36 -0.18
N LEU A 227 -8.74 -1.46 0.46
CA LEU A 227 -8.37 -0.07 0.67
C LEU A 227 -8.30 0.25 2.16
N ASP A 228 -7.27 0.98 2.56
CA ASP A 228 -7.23 1.67 3.84
C ASP A 228 -7.47 3.16 3.60
N LEU A 229 -8.59 3.66 4.13
CA LEU A 229 -8.96 5.05 4.04
C LEU A 229 -8.47 5.77 5.30
N MET A 230 -7.52 6.67 5.08
CA MET A 230 -6.81 7.44 6.09
C MET A 230 -7.20 8.93 5.99
N PRO A 231 -6.98 9.76 7.02
CA PRO A 231 -7.43 11.15 7.01
C PRO A 231 -7.03 11.92 5.74
N ASN A 232 -5.83 11.69 5.21
CA ASN A 232 -5.31 12.40 4.05
C ASN A 232 -5.07 11.50 2.83
N GLY A 233 -5.47 10.23 2.85
CA GLY A 233 -5.29 9.40 1.67
C GLY A 233 -6.04 8.09 1.57
N VAL A 234 -6.11 7.59 0.34
CA VAL A 234 -6.58 6.25 0.00
C VAL A 234 -5.35 5.37 -0.20
N SER A 235 -5.17 4.35 0.63
CA SER A 235 -4.08 3.38 0.49
C SER A 235 -4.56 2.09 -0.14
N SER A 236 -4.03 1.79 -1.34
CA SER A 236 -4.29 0.53 -2.06
C SER A 236 -3.45 -0.60 -1.46
N VAL A 237 -4.07 -1.41 -0.60
CA VAL A 237 -3.39 -2.48 0.15
C VAL A 237 -3.17 -3.69 -0.74
N TYR A 238 -4.23 -4.15 -1.40
CA TYR A 238 -4.22 -5.36 -2.21
C TYR A 238 -5.32 -5.32 -3.26
N ILE A 239 -5.11 -6.01 -4.38
CA ILE A 239 -6.16 -6.25 -5.38
C ILE A 239 -6.12 -7.70 -5.82
N PHE A 240 -7.29 -8.30 -5.92
CA PHE A 240 -7.49 -9.62 -6.52
C PHE A 240 -8.70 -9.57 -7.45
N TYR A 241 -8.62 -10.31 -8.54
CA TYR A 241 -9.63 -10.29 -9.60
C TYR A 241 -9.79 -11.66 -10.23
N ASP A 242 -10.86 -11.84 -10.99
CA ASP A 242 -11.14 -13.08 -11.71
C ASP A 242 -10.17 -13.17 -12.90
N PRO A 243 -9.27 -14.18 -12.93
CA PRO A 243 -8.27 -14.33 -13.99
C PRO A 243 -8.83 -14.37 -15.42
N ASP A 244 -10.12 -14.70 -15.60
CA ASP A 244 -10.79 -14.67 -16.91
C ASP A 244 -10.90 -13.24 -17.49
N TYR A 245 -10.59 -12.24 -16.67
CA TYR A 245 -10.60 -10.81 -17.00
C TYR A 245 -9.18 -10.18 -16.99
N GLU A 246 -8.12 -10.98 -16.95
CA GLU A 246 -6.72 -10.50 -16.93
C GLU A 246 -6.38 -9.52 -18.07
N GLN A 247 -6.95 -9.73 -19.26
CA GLN A 247 -6.79 -8.90 -20.47
C GLN A 247 -7.22 -7.43 -20.29
N TRP A 248 -8.01 -7.15 -19.24
CA TRP A 248 -8.51 -5.81 -18.89
C TRP A 248 -7.59 -5.05 -17.94
N GLU A 249 -6.53 -5.67 -17.42
CA GLU A 249 -5.52 -5.03 -16.58
C GLU A 249 -6.11 -4.38 -15.33
N PHE A 250 -6.82 -5.16 -14.50
CA PHE A 250 -7.57 -4.66 -13.34
C PHE A 250 -6.72 -3.85 -12.35
N GLY A 251 -5.41 -4.11 -12.23
CA GLY A 251 -4.53 -3.25 -11.43
C GLY A 251 -4.44 -1.80 -11.93
N LYS A 252 -4.56 -1.54 -13.25
CA LYS A 252 -4.63 -0.19 -13.80
C LYS A 252 -6.03 0.40 -13.66
N LEU A 253 -7.07 -0.40 -13.95
CA LEU A 253 -8.46 0.05 -13.85
C LEU A 253 -8.81 0.45 -12.41
N SER A 254 -8.39 -0.36 -11.44
CA SER A 254 -8.65 -0.09 -10.03
C SER A 254 -7.91 1.17 -9.59
N ALA A 255 -6.63 1.31 -9.90
CA ALA A 255 -5.86 2.51 -9.57
C ALA A 255 -6.50 3.78 -10.15
N MET A 256 -6.97 3.74 -11.41
CA MET A 256 -7.68 4.88 -12.02
C MET A 256 -8.97 5.23 -11.27
N ARG A 257 -9.76 4.22 -10.86
CA ARG A 257 -11.01 4.43 -10.11
C ARG A 257 -10.75 4.85 -8.67
N GLU A 258 -9.72 4.31 -8.02
CA GLU A 258 -9.29 4.65 -6.66
C GLU A 258 -8.77 6.09 -6.57
N ILE A 259 -8.04 6.57 -7.59
CA ILE A 259 -7.62 7.99 -7.66
C ILE A 259 -8.84 8.89 -7.87
N ALA A 260 -9.77 8.51 -8.74
CA ALA A 260 -11.02 9.25 -8.91
C ALA A 260 -11.83 9.30 -7.59
N PHE A 261 -11.92 8.17 -6.89
CA PHE A 261 -12.53 8.10 -5.57
C PHE A 261 -11.81 9.00 -4.55
N ALA A 262 -10.48 9.06 -4.57
CA ALA A 262 -9.71 9.97 -3.72
C ALA A 262 -10.08 11.43 -4.00
N VAL A 263 -10.21 11.83 -5.27
CA VAL A 263 -10.67 13.18 -5.65
C VAL A 263 -12.10 13.44 -5.17
N GLU A 264 -13.03 12.54 -5.47
CA GLU A 264 -14.46 12.64 -5.12
C GLU A 264 -14.68 12.77 -3.60
N ALA A 265 -13.96 11.98 -2.81
CA ALA A 265 -14.06 11.92 -1.36
C ALA A 265 -13.03 12.80 -0.63
N GLN A 266 -12.37 13.71 -1.35
CA GLN A 266 -11.45 14.72 -0.80
C GLN A 266 -10.30 14.11 0.02
N TYR A 267 -9.73 13.01 -0.46
CA TYR A 267 -8.44 12.48 -0.01
C TYR A 267 -7.33 13.09 -0.86
N PRO A 268 -6.44 13.95 -0.28
CA PRO A 268 -5.37 14.57 -1.03
C PRO A 268 -4.42 13.58 -1.72
N TYR A 269 -4.15 12.44 -1.08
CA TYR A 269 -3.16 11.48 -1.55
C TYR A 269 -3.76 10.12 -1.92
N TYR A 270 -3.15 9.47 -2.91
CA TYR A 270 -3.36 8.06 -3.22
C TYR A 270 -2.04 7.30 -3.02
N TYR A 271 -2.02 6.38 -2.05
CA TYR A 271 -0.87 5.54 -1.76
C TYR A 271 -0.98 4.25 -2.57
N MET A 272 -0.01 4.01 -3.44
CA MET A 272 0.02 2.85 -4.33
C MET A 272 0.69 1.63 -3.69
N GLY A 273 0.92 1.65 -2.37
CA GLY A 273 1.66 0.63 -1.66
C GLY A 273 3.17 0.74 -1.87
N TYR A 274 3.86 -0.39 -1.98
CA TYR A 274 5.30 -0.41 -2.24
C TYR A 274 5.63 -0.19 -3.72
N TYR A 275 6.82 0.36 -3.96
CA TYR A 275 7.49 0.44 -5.24
C TYR A 275 8.89 -0.17 -5.08
N ILE A 276 9.17 -1.23 -5.82
CA ILE A 276 10.49 -1.84 -5.90
C ILE A 276 11.03 -1.50 -7.28
N HIS A 277 12.07 -0.66 -7.32
CA HIS A 277 12.57 -0.13 -8.58
C HIS A 277 13.05 -1.23 -9.53
N THR A 278 13.70 -2.29 -9.02
CA THR A 278 14.22 -3.42 -9.80
C THR A 278 13.15 -4.44 -10.20
N CYS A 279 11.93 -4.39 -9.64
CA CYS A 279 10.88 -5.36 -9.91
C CYS A 279 10.01 -4.95 -11.11
N GLN A 280 10.13 -5.70 -12.21
CA GLN A 280 9.38 -5.43 -13.44
C GLN A 280 7.85 -5.38 -13.22
N LYS A 281 7.31 -6.24 -12.35
CA LYS A 281 5.87 -6.26 -12.01
C LYS A 281 5.42 -5.01 -11.26
N MET A 282 6.33 -4.25 -10.65
CA MET A 282 6.02 -3.03 -9.90
C MET A 282 6.42 -1.75 -10.63
N ARG A 283 7.25 -1.84 -11.68
CA ARG A 283 7.72 -0.68 -12.45
C ARG A 283 6.60 0.17 -13.04
N TYR A 284 5.46 -0.43 -13.38
CA TYR A 284 4.31 0.30 -13.93
C TYR A 284 3.79 1.38 -12.96
N LYS A 285 3.96 1.22 -11.65
CA LYS A 285 3.49 2.20 -10.66
C LYS A 285 4.17 3.56 -10.83
N GLY A 286 5.45 3.57 -11.22
CA GLY A 286 6.19 4.79 -11.57
C GLY A 286 5.66 5.55 -12.80
N THR A 287 4.63 5.03 -13.48
CA THR A 287 3.99 5.72 -14.61
C THR A 287 2.81 6.61 -14.19
N PHE A 288 2.35 6.53 -12.94
CA PHE A 288 1.24 7.33 -12.42
C PHE A 288 1.72 8.69 -11.93
N LYS A 289 1.72 9.70 -12.80
CA LYS A 289 2.36 11.00 -12.50
C LYS A 289 1.39 12.07 -11.96
N PRO A 290 1.86 12.99 -11.09
CA PRO A 290 3.16 13.01 -10.44
C PRO A 290 3.22 11.99 -9.29
N GLN A 291 4.31 11.24 -9.19
CA GLN A 291 4.53 10.23 -8.16
C GLN A 291 5.70 10.61 -7.26
N TYR A 292 5.54 10.33 -5.98
CA TYR A 292 6.50 10.62 -4.94
C TYR A 292 6.89 9.34 -4.21
N ILE A 293 8.17 9.23 -3.89
CA ILE A 293 8.76 8.16 -3.10
C ILE A 293 9.17 8.74 -1.75
N LEU A 294 8.84 8.00 -0.69
CA LEU A 294 9.27 8.32 0.66
C LEU A 294 10.76 8.02 0.81
N ASP A 295 11.54 9.04 1.17
CA ASP A 295 12.94 8.88 1.55
C ASP A 295 13.02 8.02 2.83
N PRO A 296 13.82 6.95 2.85
CA PRO A 296 13.82 5.97 3.92
C PRO A 296 14.49 6.45 5.22
N GLU A 297 15.27 7.54 5.16
CA GLU A 297 16.03 8.07 6.29
C GLU A 297 15.35 9.32 6.87
N SER A 298 14.92 10.24 6.02
CA SER A 298 14.34 11.52 6.43
C SER A 298 12.81 11.58 6.42
N TYR A 299 12.15 10.62 5.76
CA TYR A 299 10.71 10.63 5.50
C TYR A 299 10.21 11.82 4.65
N ALA A 300 11.13 12.49 3.95
CA ALA A 300 10.77 13.44 2.90
C ALA A 300 10.14 12.74 1.69
N TRP A 301 9.30 13.45 0.94
CA TRP A 301 8.70 12.92 -0.29
C TRP A 301 9.41 13.53 -1.50
N ASP A 302 10.17 12.70 -2.22
CA ASP A 302 10.89 13.11 -3.43
C ASP A 302 10.18 12.58 -4.69
N THR A 303 10.19 13.34 -5.78
CA THR A 303 9.61 12.89 -7.06
C THR A 303 10.41 11.72 -7.63
N LEU A 304 9.72 10.69 -8.14
CA LEU A 304 10.40 9.58 -8.85
C LEU A 304 10.67 9.97 -10.31
N ASP A 305 11.52 10.97 -10.48
CA ASP A 305 12.09 11.39 -11.75
C ASP A 305 13.46 12.04 -11.51
N GLY A 306 14.08 12.55 -12.59
CA GLY A 306 15.36 13.26 -12.51
C GLY A 306 16.42 12.47 -11.74
N GLU A 307 16.95 13.10 -10.70
CA GLU A 307 18.04 12.59 -9.85
C GLU A 307 17.70 11.26 -9.18
N LEU A 308 16.51 11.13 -8.57
CA LEU A 308 16.14 9.91 -7.82
C LEU A 308 16.10 8.70 -8.75
N ALA A 309 15.45 8.84 -9.90
CA ALA A 309 15.33 7.77 -10.88
C ALA A 309 16.71 7.33 -11.39
N GLN A 310 17.58 8.29 -11.75
CA GLN A 310 18.94 8.00 -12.21
C GLN A 310 19.77 7.26 -11.16
N LYS A 311 19.68 7.65 -9.89
CA LYS A 311 20.40 6.96 -8.81
C LYS A 311 19.86 5.54 -8.60
N LEU A 312 18.54 5.35 -8.63
CA LEU A 312 17.90 4.04 -8.51
C LEU A 312 18.25 3.08 -9.67
N ASP A 313 18.57 3.60 -10.85
CA ASP A 313 19.08 2.80 -11.97
C ASP A 313 20.51 2.28 -11.71
N THR A 314 21.29 2.95 -10.85
CA THR A 314 22.69 2.61 -10.56
C THR A 314 22.91 1.80 -9.28
N ARG A 315 22.05 1.99 -8.26
CA ARG A 315 22.15 1.29 -6.97
C ARG A 315 20.77 0.98 -6.38
N PRO A 316 20.62 -0.15 -5.66
CA PRO A 316 19.32 -0.59 -5.17
C PRO A 316 18.73 0.33 -4.10
N TYR A 317 19.57 0.85 -3.20
CA TYR A 317 19.17 1.70 -2.09
C TYR A 317 19.67 3.14 -2.29
N VAL A 318 18.73 4.08 -2.31
CA VAL A 318 18.90 5.52 -2.41
C VAL A 318 18.15 6.21 -1.26
N SER A 319 18.84 7.14 -0.59
CA SER A 319 18.26 8.22 0.22
C SER A 319 18.83 9.52 -0.33
N LEU A 320 17.96 10.44 -0.79
CA LEU A 320 18.41 11.74 -1.29
C LEU A 320 18.81 12.65 -0.13
N SER A 321 18.17 12.54 1.04
CA SER A 321 18.60 13.31 2.21
C SER A 321 20.04 13.00 2.60
N ARG A 322 20.41 11.72 2.61
CA ARG A 322 21.79 11.29 2.88
C ARG A 322 22.76 11.79 1.83
N ASP A 323 22.41 11.65 0.56
CA ASP A 323 23.27 12.09 -0.54
C ASP A 323 23.51 13.62 -0.50
N ARG A 324 22.48 14.41 -0.17
CA ARG A 324 22.57 15.86 0.00
C ARG A 324 23.46 16.24 1.20
N GLN A 325 23.34 15.53 2.32
CA GLN A 325 24.20 15.73 3.49
C GLN A 325 25.66 15.41 3.16
N ALA A 326 25.94 14.25 2.56
CA ALA A 326 27.29 13.85 2.17
C ALA A 326 27.97 14.85 1.23
N THR A 327 27.21 15.47 0.32
CA THR A 327 27.71 16.53 -0.59
C THR A 327 28.05 17.83 0.16
N THR A 328 27.36 18.10 1.26
CA THR A 328 27.63 19.27 2.12
C THR A 328 28.88 19.04 2.99
N THR A 329 29.09 17.80 3.45
CA THR A 329 30.23 17.42 4.31
C THR A 329 31.51 17.14 3.52
N THR A 330 31.45 16.86 2.21
CA THR A 330 32.65 16.60 1.37
C THR A 330 33.53 17.84 1.11
N ALA A 331 33.22 18.99 1.73
CA ALA A 331 34.20 20.06 1.93
C ALA A 331 35.28 19.69 2.97
N GLU A 332 35.06 18.71 3.86
CA GLU A 332 36.07 18.18 4.78
C GLU A 332 35.90 16.68 5.04
N LYS A 333 36.86 15.89 4.51
CA LYS A 333 37.27 14.51 4.87
C LYS A 333 36.75 13.31 4.05
N THR A 334 37.65 12.33 4.07
CA THR A 334 37.90 11.06 3.37
C THR A 334 36.69 10.13 3.21
N PRO A 335 36.62 9.29 2.16
CA PRO A 335 35.50 8.36 1.95
C PRO A 335 35.34 7.38 3.12
N PRO A 336 34.11 7.01 3.51
CA PRO A 336 33.91 5.89 4.42
C PRO A 336 34.34 4.60 3.74
N GLU A 337 35.00 3.71 4.50
CA GLU A 337 35.39 2.38 4.04
C GLU A 337 34.18 1.56 3.59
N PRO A 338 34.35 0.64 2.63
CA PRO A 338 33.27 -0.25 2.21
C PRO A 338 32.83 -1.14 3.37
N ASP A 339 31.53 -1.09 3.68
CA ASP A 339 30.86 -2.01 4.60
C ASP A 339 31.27 -3.45 4.28
N THR A 340 31.99 -4.08 5.21
CA THR A 340 32.21 -5.53 5.22
C THR A 340 30.88 -6.21 5.48
N ALA A 341 30.16 -6.54 4.41
CA ALA A 341 29.13 -7.56 4.45
C ALA A 341 29.79 -8.94 4.67
N ASP A 342 29.07 -9.82 5.36
CA ASP A 342 29.38 -11.24 5.63
C ASP A 342 29.98 -11.57 7.01
N ALA A 343 29.35 -11.06 8.08
CA ALA A 343 29.29 -11.79 9.34
C ALA A 343 27.88 -12.42 9.46
N GLU A 344 27.81 -13.72 9.75
CA GLU A 344 26.58 -14.37 10.22
C GLU A 344 26.18 -13.74 11.55
N ILE A 345 25.36 -12.69 11.47
CA ILE A 345 24.82 -11.99 12.62
C ILE A 345 23.64 -12.80 13.14
N ASN A 346 23.69 -13.16 14.42
CA ASN A 346 22.51 -13.69 15.12
C ASN A 346 21.53 -12.53 15.36
N ASP A 347 20.55 -12.37 14.46
CA ASP A 347 19.55 -11.31 14.53
C ASP A 347 18.71 -11.33 15.83
N GLU A 348 18.66 -12.45 16.56
CA GLU A 348 17.90 -12.58 17.81
C GLU A 348 18.58 -11.92 19.03
N ASP A 349 19.89 -11.66 18.95
CA ASP A 349 20.69 -11.10 20.06
C ASP A 349 21.12 -9.63 19.84
N MET A 350 20.88 -9.07 18.64
CA MET A 350 21.27 -7.70 18.31
C MET A 350 20.15 -6.70 18.58
N SER A 351 20.48 -5.59 19.23
CA SER A 351 19.52 -4.49 19.37
C SER A 351 19.29 -3.81 18.03
N LEU A 352 18.07 -3.34 17.81
CA LEU A 352 17.71 -2.45 16.72
C LEU A 352 18.62 -1.21 16.65
N PHE A 353 19.11 -0.72 17.80
CA PHE A 353 20.01 0.43 17.87
C PHE A 353 21.38 0.14 17.27
N ASP A 354 21.86 -1.10 17.36
CA ASP A 354 23.12 -1.55 16.75
C ASP A 354 22.98 -1.81 15.25
N LEU A 355 21.77 -2.14 14.79
CA LEU A 355 21.47 -2.35 13.37
C LEU A 355 21.48 -1.05 12.55
N HIS A 356 21.39 0.11 13.22
CA HIS A 356 21.28 1.44 12.62
C HIS A 356 20.23 1.49 11.49
N MET A 357 19.05 0.91 11.76
CA MET A 357 18.00 0.82 10.76
C MET A 357 17.56 2.22 10.26
N PRO A 358 17.58 2.48 8.95
CA PRO A 358 17.20 3.77 8.38
C PRO A 358 15.84 4.30 8.85
N GLY A 359 15.82 5.56 9.27
CA GLY A 359 14.62 6.29 9.71
C GLY A 359 14.11 5.92 11.11
N VAL A 360 14.80 5.04 11.83
CA VAL A 360 14.50 4.72 13.23
C VAL A 360 15.19 5.75 14.14
N LEU A 361 14.53 6.13 15.24
CA LEU A 361 15.16 7.02 16.22
C LEU A 361 16.39 6.35 16.83
N THR A 362 17.44 7.13 17.05
CA THR A 362 18.63 6.72 17.78
C THR A 362 18.30 6.49 19.26
N LEU A 363 19.15 5.76 19.97
CA LEU A 363 18.99 5.53 21.41
C LEU A 363 18.92 6.86 22.20
N ASP A 364 19.71 7.86 21.81
CA ASP A 364 19.71 9.16 22.48
C ASP A 364 18.43 9.96 22.23
N GLU A 365 17.86 9.87 21.03
CA GLU A 365 16.53 10.43 20.75
C GLU A 365 15.43 9.72 21.54
N VAL A 366 15.54 8.40 21.72
CA VAL A 366 14.59 7.62 22.54
C VAL A 366 14.72 7.95 24.02
N LYS A 367 15.93 8.17 24.54
CA LYS A 367 16.15 8.64 25.92
C LYS A 367 15.48 9.99 26.21
N ALA A 368 15.26 10.81 25.18
CA ALA A 368 14.53 12.06 25.30
C ALA A 368 13.00 11.89 25.32
N LEU A 369 12.49 10.68 25.06
CA LEU A 369 11.07 10.34 25.20
C LEU A 369 10.74 9.92 26.64
N ASP A 370 9.53 10.25 27.08
CA ASP A 370 9.00 9.86 28.39
C ASP A 370 8.46 8.43 28.36
N LEU A 371 9.37 7.45 28.33
CA LEU A 371 8.98 6.03 28.35
C LEU A 371 8.33 5.62 29.68
N ASP A 372 8.68 6.30 30.77
CA ASP A 372 8.21 6.01 32.13
C ASP A 372 6.68 6.11 32.24
N HIS A 373 6.09 7.11 31.59
CA HIS A 373 4.65 7.35 31.61
C HIS A 373 3.91 6.78 30.40
N TRP A 374 4.59 6.07 29.48
CA TRP A 374 3.89 5.38 28.40
C TRP A 374 2.99 4.28 28.98
N LEU A 375 1.78 4.14 28.45
CA LEU A 375 0.80 3.21 28.99
C LEU A 375 1.10 1.78 28.56
N LEU A 376 1.05 0.86 29.50
CA LEU A 376 1.07 -0.58 29.28
C LEU A 376 -0.32 -1.16 29.60
N LEU A 377 -0.89 -1.94 28.69
CA LEU A 377 -2.09 -2.73 28.93
C LEU A 377 -1.68 -4.08 29.57
N VAL A 378 -2.17 -4.34 30.77
CA VAL A 378 -1.98 -5.61 31.49
C VAL A 378 -3.33 -6.08 32.03
N HIS A 379 -3.76 -7.29 31.65
CA HIS A 379 -5.03 -7.89 32.10
C HIS A 379 -6.24 -6.95 31.98
N GLY A 380 -6.31 -6.17 30.89
CA GLY A 380 -7.42 -5.25 30.61
C GLY A 380 -7.36 -3.90 31.36
N SER A 381 -6.31 -3.64 32.13
CA SER A 381 -6.08 -2.36 32.82
C SER A 381 -4.82 -1.67 32.30
N PHE A 382 -4.81 -0.33 32.33
CA PHE A 382 -3.63 0.45 31.96
C PHE A 382 -2.80 0.81 33.19
N VAL A 383 -1.49 0.63 33.10
CA VAL A 383 -0.48 1.04 34.09
C VAL A 383 0.61 1.86 33.41
N HIS A 384 1.37 2.64 34.17
CA HIS A 384 2.57 3.29 33.63
C HIS A 384 3.76 2.33 33.70
N MET A 385 4.68 2.43 32.73
CA MET A 385 5.88 1.58 32.70
C MET A 385 6.73 1.73 33.97
N ILE A 386 6.78 2.93 34.56
CA ILE A 386 7.50 3.20 35.82
C ILE A 386 7.01 2.36 37.01
N ASP A 387 5.77 1.87 36.96
CA ASP A 387 5.20 1.03 38.02
C ASP A 387 5.65 -0.44 37.90
N LEU A 388 6.36 -0.81 36.82
CA LEU A 388 6.92 -2.15 36.66
C LEU A 388 8.13 -2.36 37.58
N VAL A 389 8.13 -3.50 38.27
CA VAL A 389 9.23 -3.86 39.18
C VAL A 389 10.57 -3.93 38.42
N GLY A 390 11.52 -3.09 38.83
CA GLY A 390 12.87 -3.06 38.28
C GLY A 390 13.04 -2.24 37.00
N TRP A 391 11.98 -1.56 36.51
CA TRP A 391 12.01 -0.70 35.32
C TRP A 391 13.15 0.33 35.32
N GLU A 392 13.46 0.89 36.49
CA GLU A 392 14.49 1.89 36.70
C GLU A 392 15.92 1.34 36.48
N ARG A 393 16.11 0.02 36.64
CA ARG A 393 17.41 -0.66 36.51
C ARG A 393 17.61 -1.34 35.17
N MET A 394 16.54 -1.53 34.40
CA MET A 394 16.61 -2.15 33.07
C MET A 394 17.32 -1.22 32.08
N ALA A 395 18.17 -1.80 31.22
CA ALA A 395 18.90 -1.05 30.21
C ALA A 395 18.04 -0.84 28.95
N MET A 396 18.08 0.33 28.33
CA MET A 396 17.29 0.65 27.12
C MET A 396 17.89 0.05 25.83
N ASP A 397 19.16 -0.34 25.86
CA ASP A 397 19.92 -0.91 24.75
C ASP A 397 19.98 -2.44 24.78
N ASN A 398 19.41 -3.08 25.80
CA ASN A 398 19.33 -4.52 25.89
C ASN A 398 18.00 -5.04 25.29
N PRO A 399 18.02 -5.70 24.10
CA PRO A 399 16.80 -6.14 23.41
C PRO A 399 16.03 -7.23 24.16
N GLN A 400 16.66 -7.89 25.14
CA GLN A 400 16.03 -8.92 25.98
C GLN A 400 15.37 -8.35 27.24
N SER A 401 15.57 -7.07 27.53
CA SER A 401 14.92 -6.40 28.66
C SER A 401 13.60 -5.77 28.24
N VAL A 402 12.61 -5.73 29.16
CA VAL A 402 11.32 -5.07 28.89
C VAL A 402 11.52 -3.62 28.46
N LYS A 403 12.44 -2.90 29.11
CA LYS A 403 12.76 -1.51 28.76
C LYS A 403 13.38 -1.37 27.37
N GLY A 404 14.27 -2.28 26.99
CA GLY A 404 14.83 -2.31 25.64
C GLY A 404 13.79 -2.62 24.57
N ILE A 405 12.93 -3.63 24.77
CA ILE A 405 11.81 -3.95 23.87
C ILE A 405 10.90 -2.73 23.65
N VAL A 406 10.56 -2.03 24.74
CA VAL A 406 9.73 -0.81 24.70
C VAL A 406 10.47 0.34 24.01
N ALA A 407 11.77 0.51 24.27
CA ALA A 407 12.60 1.54 23.66
C ALA A 407 12.70 1.33 22.14
N GLU A 408 12.93 0.11 21.68
CA GLU A 408 12.96 -0.22 20.25
C GLU A 408 11.60 0.03 19.60
N LEU A 409 10.50 -0.39 20.24
CA LEU A 409 9.16 -0.13 19.72
C LEU A 409 8.90 1.37 19.58
N ALA A 410 9.23 2.17 20.59
CA ALA A 410 9.11 3.63 20.55
C ALA A 410 9.95 4.23 19.40
N ALA A 411 11.17 3.72 19.21
CA ALA A 411 12.08 4.17 18.15
C ALA A 411 11.49 4.00 16.75
N VAL A 412 10.89 2.83 16.48
CA VAL A 412 10.34 2.51 15.15
C VAL A 412 8.98 3.18 14.92
N LEU A 413 8.12 3.22 15.93
CA LEU A 413 6.82 3.90 15.85
C LEU A 413 6.99 5.41 15.62
N GLY A 414 8.01 6.00 16.25
CA GLY A 414 8.26 7.43 16.24
C GLY A 414 7.36 8.21 17.22
N PRO A 415 7.66 9.50 17.43
CA PRO A 415 7.14 10.26 18.55
C PRO A 415 5.63 10.54 18.48
N GLU A 416 5.06 10.64 17.27
CA GLU A 416 3.63 10.91 17.07
C GLU A 416 2.76 9.76 17.55
N VAL A 417 3.04 8.54 17.07
CA VAL A 417 2.27 7.34 17.42
C VAL A 417 2.55 6.93 18.86
N PHE A 418 3.80 7.02 19.31
CA PHE A 418 4.21 6.77 20.69
C PHE A 418 3.32 7.52 21.70
N LYS A 419 3.17 8.84 21.57
CA LYS A 419 2.44 9.69 22.54
C LYS A 419 0.96 9.36 22.72
N GLN A 420 0.34 8.69 21.75
CA GLN A 420 -1.11 8.44 21.74
C GLN A 420 -1.44 6.96 21.59
N SER A 421 -0.53 6.09 21.99
CA SER A 421 -0.69 4.64 21.97
C SER A 421 -0.43 4.05 23.35
N ALA A 422 -0.69 2.75 23.46
CA ALA A 422 -0.32 1.95 24.61
C ALA A 422 0.38 0.68 24.10
N VAL A 423 1.24 0.12 24.93
CA VAL A 423 1.97 -1.11 24.66
C VAL A 423 1.17 -2.30 25.20
N VAL A 424 1.24 -3.43 24.51
CA VAL A 424 0.76 -4.73 24.99
C VAL A 424 1.96 -5.67 24.97
N LEU A 425 2.39 -6.14 26.14
CA LEU A 425 3.52 -7.08 26.28
C LEU A 425 3.10 -8.45 26.83
N PHE A 426 2.07 -8.47 27.67
CA PHE A 426 1.63 -9.63 28.43
C PHE A 426 0.16 -9.93 28.12
N ASP A 427 -0.11 -10.43 26.91
CA ASP A 427 -1.45 -10.82 26.46
C ASP A 427 -1.59 -12.34 26.31
#